data_AF-A0A7J2TZK4-F1
#
_entry.id   AF-A0A7J2TZK4-F1
#
_cell.length_a   1.000
_cell.length_b   1.000
_cell.length_c   1.000
_cell.angle_alpha   90.00
_cell.angle_beta   90.00
_cell.angle_gamma   90.00
#
_symmetry.space_group_name_H-M   'P 1'
#
loop_
_entity.id
_entity.type
_entity.pdbx_description
1 polymer ?
#
loop_
_entity_poly.entity_id
_entity_poly.type
_entity_poly.pdbx_seq_one_letter_code
_entity_poly.pdbx_strand_id
1 'polypeptide(L)'
;NEKIFELPVDILIPAAMPDVINEGNVEKIQAKIVVEASNIPAKPEIEEILHRKGILVVPDFVANAGGVISSYAEYRGYDEKKAFELIEKKIVRNTKMVLNRVKKLNLKPRDAALEIAKERVLRAMNKS
;
A
#
# COMPACT_ATOMS: atom_id res chain seq x y z
N ASN A 1 -23.16 -4.53 -0.92
CA ASN A 1 -21.69 -4.59 -1.12
C ASN A 1 -20.93 -5.40 -0.07
N GLU A 2 -21.46 -5.68 1.13
CA GLU A 2 -20.70 -6.38 2.19
C GLU A 2 -20.22 -7.78 1.82
N LYS A 3 -20.99 -8.54 1.02
CA LYS A 3 -20.61 -9.90 0.58
C LYS A 3 -19.30 -9.98 -0.20
N ILE A 4 -18.83 -8.87 -0.80
CA ILE A 4 -17.59 -8.88 -1.58
C ILE A 4 -16.36 -9.15 -0.71
N PHE A 5 -16.39 -8.71 0.55
CA PHE A 5 -15.31 -8.91 1.52
C PHE A 5 -15.28 -10.33 2.07
N GLU A 6 -16.36 -11.09 1.91
CA GLU A 6 -16.50 -12.47 2.39
C GLU A 6 -16.02 -13.49 1.33
N LEU A 7 -15.70 -13.04 0.11
CA LEU A 7 -15.31 -13.92 -0.98
C LEU A 7 -14.00 -14.67 -0.68
N PRO A 8 -13.93 -15.98 -0.99
CA PRO A 8 -12.72 -16.78 -0.81
C PRO A 8 -11.73 -16.52 -1.96
N VAL A 9 -11.06 -15.37 -1.91
CA VAL A 9 -10.06 -14.95 -2.90
C VAL A 9 -8.65 -14.98 -2.30
N ASP A 10 -7.62 -15.10 -3.12
CA ASP A 10 -6.24 -14.97 -2.63
C ASP A 10 -5.84 -13.51 -2.37
N ILE A 11 -6.30 -12.60 -3.24
CA ILE A 11 -5.95 -11.17 -3.21
C ILE A 11 -7.24 -10.34 -3.22
N LEU A 12 -7.38 -9.44 -2.25
CA LEU A 12 -8.44 -8.44 -2.17
C LEU A 12 -7.88 -7.06 -2.48
N ILE A 13 -8.52 -6.31 -3.38
CA ILE A 13 -8.08 -4.98 -3.82
C ILE A 13 -9.20 -3.96 -3.55
N PRO A 14 -9.29 -3.37 -2.36
CA PRO A 14 -10.23 -2.27 -2.11
C PRO A 14 -9.77 -1.02 -2.87
N ALA A 15 -10.58 -0.59 -3.83
CA ALA A 15 -10.26 0.50 -4.77
C ALA A 15 -11.37 1.57 -4.89
N ALA A 16 -12.35 1.55 -3.99
CA ALA A 16 -13.55 2.38 -4.11
C ALA A 16 -13.52 3.63 -3.23
N MET A 17 -13.62 3.46 -1.91
CA MET A 17 -13.71 4.55 -0.93
C MET A 17 -12.79 4.27 0.26
N PRO A 18 -12.53 5.27 1.12
CA PRO A 18 -11.96 5.05 2.44
C PRO A 18 -12.87 4.22 3.35
N ASP A 19 -12.30 3.62 4.40
CA ASP A 19 -13.00 2.91 5.50
C ASP A 19 -13.96 1.76 5.07
N VAL A 20 -13.78 1.25 3.85
CA VAL A 20 -14.60 0.15 3.32
C VAL A 20 -14.32 -1.18 4.02
N ILE A 21 -13.12 -1.35 4.58
CA ILE A 21 -12.79 -2.45 5.50
C ILE A 21 -12.83 -1.88 6.92
N ASN A 22 -13.69 -2.45 7.76
CA ASN A 22 -13.97 -1.97 9.11
C ASN A 22 -14.35 -3.14 10.04
N GLU A 23 -14.62 -2.83 11.31
CA GLU A 23 -14.92 -3.84 12.34
C GLU A 23 -16.07 -4.78 11.97
N GLY A 24 -17.04 -4.32 11.18
CA GLY A 24 -18.20 -5.11 10.76
C GLY A 24 -17.88 -6.20 9.72
N ASN A 25 -16.76 -6.08 8.99
CA ASN A 25 -16.43 -6.99 7.89
C ASN A 25 -15.02 -7.59 7.93
N VAL A 26 -14.08 -7.00 8.69
CA VAL A 26 -12.66 -7.41 8.71
C VAL A 26 -12.48 -8.87 9.14
N GLU A 27 -13.30 -9.35 10.07
CA GLU A 27 -13.26 -10.72 10.55
C GLU A 27 -13.68 -11.73 9.46
N LYS A 28 -14.47 -11.29 8.49
CA LYS A 28 -14.99 -12.14 7.41
C LYS A 28 -14.05 -12.22 6.20
N ILE A 29 -13.01 -11.39 6.16
CA ILE A 29 -12.04 -11.39 5.06
C ILE A 29 -11.23 -12.69 5.09
N GLN A 30 -11.21 -13.39 3.96
CA GLN A 30 -10.50 -14.66 3.74
C GLN A 30 -9.24 -14.50 2.88
N ALA A 31 -8.95 -13.29 2.41
CA ALA A 31 -7.82 -13.02 1.54
C ALA A 31 -6.48 -13.28 2.23
N LYS A 32 -5.48 -13.71 1.45
CA LYS A 32 -4.09 -13.84 1.93
C LYS A 32 -3.34 -12.52 1.83
N ILE A 33 -3.73 -11.70 0.85
CA ILE A 33 -3.14 -10.38 0.59
C ILE A 33 -4.26 -9.36 0.41
N VAL A 34 -4.10 -8.18 1.01
CA VAL A 34 -4.91 -6.99 0.74
C VAL A 34 -4.01 -5.94 0.09
N VAL A 35 -4.43 -5.38 -1.04
CA VAL A 35 -3.69 -4.29 -1.73
C VAL A 35 -4.57 -3.04 -1.74
N GLU A 36 -4.21 -2.07 -0.92
CA GLU A 36 -5.00 -0.86 -0.72
C GLU A 36 -4.89 0.11 -1.91
N ALA A 37 -5.81 0.03 -2.86
CA ALA A 37 -5.77 0.86 -4.06
C ALA A 37 -6.48 2.22 -3.89
N SER A 38 -7.43 2.34 -2.95
CA SER A 38 -7.99 3.64 -2.53
C SER A 38 -7.16 4.27 -1.41
N ASN A 39 -7.48 5.51 -1.04
CA ASN A 39 -6.89 6.16 0.14
C ASN A 39 -7.56 5.60 1.40
N ILE A 40 -6.77 5.03 2.31
CA ILE A 40 -7.19 4.53 3.63
C ILE A 40 -8.46 3.64 3.53
N PRO A 41 -8.45 2.54 2.76
CA PRO A 41 -9.59 1.61 2.73
C PRO A 41 -9.80 0.88 4.04
N ALA A 42 -8.73 0.69 4.83
CA ALA A 42 -8.76 0.22 6.20
C ALA A 42 -7.99 1.22 7.08
N LYS A 43 -8.52 1.52 8.26
CA LYS A 43 -7.76 2.29 9.26
C LYS A 43 -6.61 1.46 9.81
N PRO A 44 -5.52 2.07 10.31
CA PRO A 44 -4.39 1.32 10.87
C PRO A 44 -4.83 0.28 11.93
N GLU A 45 -5.77 0.62 12.81
CA GLU A 45 -6.33 -0.31 13.80
C GLU A 45 -7.07 -1.52 13.21
N ILE A 46 -7.63 -1.39 12.00
CA ILE A 46 -8.28 -2.48 11.27
C ILE A 46 -7.22 -3.35 10.56
N GLU A 47 -6.16 -2.74 10.05
CA GLU A 47 -5.02 -3.48 9.51
C GLU A 47 -4.36 -4.36 10.56
N GLU A 48 -4.37 -3.95 11.84
CA GLU A 48 -3.88 -4.80 12.95
C GLU A 48 -4.63 -6.12 13.03
N ILE A 49 -5.95 -6.10 12.82
CA ILE A 49 -6.78 -7.31 12.82
C ILE A 49 -6.38 -8.20 11.64
N LEU A 50 -6.26 -7.62 10.44
CA LEU A 50 -5.81 -8.33 9.24
C LEU A 50 -4.42 -8.96 9.46
N HIS A 51 -3.49 -8.21 10.04
CA HIS A 51 -2.14 -8.68 10.32
C HIS A 51 -2.13 -9.84 11.32
N ARG A 52 -2.91 -9.76 12.41
CA ARG A 52 -3.06 -10.87 13.36
C ARG A 52 -3.64 -12.13 12.73
N LYS A 53 -4.47 -11.99 11.69
CA LYS A 53 -4.99 -13.09 10.87
C LYS A 53 -3.96 -13.65 9.86
N GLY A 54 -2.74 -13.11 9.84
CA GLY A 54 -1.69 -13.51 8.90
C GLY A 54 -1.89 -12.94 7.49
N ILE A 55 -2.77 -11.96 7.32
CA ILE A 55 -3.05 -11.33 6.03
C ILE A 55 -2.01 -10.24 5.77
N LEU A 56 -1.36 -10.30 4.60
CA LEU A 56 -0.40 -9.30 4.18
C LEU A 56 -1.13 -8.09 3.60
N VAL A 57 -1.06 -6.93 4.27
CA VAL A 57 -1.64 -5.68 3.77
C VAL A 57 -0.56 -4.84 3.09
N VAL A 58 -0.69 -4.54 1.80
CA VAL A 58 0.16 -3.57 1.10
C VAL A 58 -0.47 -2.19 1.28
N PRO A 59 0.18 -1.25 2.00
CA PRO A 59 -0.45 0.00 2.42
C PRO A 59 -0.70 0.93 1.23
N ASP A 60 -1.78 1.71 1.36
CA ASP A 60 -2.28 2.65 0.36
C ASP A 60 -1.22 3.52 -0.30
N PHE A 61 -0.45 4.30 0.47
CA PHE A 61 0.55 5.22 -0.08
C PHE A 61 1.74 4.54 -0.77
N VAL A 62 1.81 3.20 -0.75
CA VAL A 62 2.72 2.40 -1.58
C VAL A 62 1.99 1.85 -2.80
N ALA A 63 0.81 1.25 -2.61
CA ALA A 63 0.03 0.60 -3.65
C ALA A 63 -0.58 1.59 -4.65
N ASN A 64 -1.11 2.72 -4.18
CA ASN A 64 -1.79 3.73 -5.00
C ASN A 64 -0.88 4.87 -5.49
N ALA A 65 0.43 4.82 -5.17
CA ALA A 65 1.39 5.88 -5.49
C ALA A 65 1.59 6.11 -7.00
N GLY A 66 1.07 5.21 -7.85
CA GLY A 66 1.13 5.34 -9.31
C GLY A 66 0.53 6.66 -9.80
N GLY A 67 -0.56 7.12 -9.18
CA GLY A 67 -1.21 8.40 -9.54
C GLY A 67 -0.28 9.60 -9.34
N VAL A 68 0.36 9.70 -8.17
CA VAL A 68 1.29 10.81 -7.87
C VAL A 68 2.54 10.74 -8.76
N ILE A 69 3.03 9.53 -9.07
CA ILE A 69 4.16 9.36 -9.99
C ILE A 69 3.77 9.76 -11.41
N SER A 70 2.54 9.48 -11.85
CA SER A 70 1.99 9.94 -13.14
C SER A 70 1.95 11.47 -13.20
N SER A 71 1.41 12.14 -12.17
CA SER A 71 1.39 13.61 -12.12
C SER A 71 2.79 14.21 -12.15
N TYR A 72 3.77 13.56 -11.51
CA TYR A 72 5.18 13.96 -11.64
C TYR A 72 5.69 13.78 -13.07
N ALA A 73 5.37 12.68 -13.75
CA ALA A 73 5.77 12.43 -15.13
C ALA A 73 5.16 13.48 -16.09
N GLU A 74 3.88 13.81 -15.90
CA GLU A 74 3.17 14.88 -16.63
C GLU A 74 3.85 16.23 -16.41
N TYR A 75 4.16 16.59 -15.17
CA TYR A 75 4.89 17.81 -14.85
C TYR A 75 6.27 17.88 -15.53
N ARG A 76 6.92 16.73 -15.76
CA ARG A 76 8.22 16.63 -16.44
C ARG A 76 8.10 16.57 -17.97
N GLY A 77 6.88 16.57 -18.52
CA GLY A 77 6.63 16.47 -19.96
C GLY A 77 7.00 15.11 -20.54
N TYR A 78 6.91 14.04 -19.77
CA TYR A 78 7.22 12.69 -20.26
C TYR A 78 6.10 12.15 -21.14
N ASP A 79 6.49 11.38 -22.15
CA ASP A 79 5.56 10.59 -22.95
C ASP A 79 4.99 9.41 -22.13
N GLU A 80 3.90 8.83 -22.64
CA GLU A 80 3.19 7.72 -22.01
C GLU A 80 4.13 6.55 -21.66
N LYS A 81 5.00 6.16 -22.60
CA LYS A 81 5.93 5.06 -22.41
C LYS A 81 6.88 5.31 -21.23
N LYS A 82 7.50 6.50 -21.18
CA LYS A 82 8.38 6.90 -20.08
C LYS A 82 7.64 7.04 -18.76
N ALA A 83 6.38 7.49 -18.79
CA ALA A 83 5.55 7.57 -17.59
C ALA A 83 5.29 6.17 -17.01
N PHE A 84 4.85 5.21 -17.83
CA PHE A 84 4.64 3.83 -17.39
C PHE A 84 5.93 3.16 -16.90
N GLU A 85 7.05 3.31 -17.62
CA GLU A 85 8.36 2.79 -17.18
C GLU A 85 8.77 3.38 -15.81
N LEU A 86 8.52 4.68 -15.59
CA LEU A 86 8.82 5.33 -14.31
C LEU A 86 7.92 4.79 -13.19
N ILE A 87 6.61 4.68 -13.44
CA ILE A 87 5.62 4.15 -12.48
C ILE A 87 6.01 2.74 -12.08
N GLU A 88 6.20 1.83 -13.04
CA GLU A 88 6.55 0.43 -12.80
C GLU A 88 7.83 0.34 -11.97
N LYS A 89 8.90 1.01 -12.41
CA LYS A 89 10.19 1.00 -11.73
C LYS A 89 10.08 1.47 -10.28
N LYS A 90 9.32 2.53 -10.02
CA LYS A 90 9.20 3.12 -8.68
C LYS A 90 8.31 2.28 -7.77
N ILE A 91 7.16 1.81 -8.25
CA ILE A 91 6.24 0.97 -7.49
C ILE A 91 6.91 -0.36 -7.15
N VAL A 92 7.46 -1.09 -8.13
CA VAL A 92 8.13 -2.37 -7.90
C VAL A 92 9.27 -2.22 -6.89
N ARG A 93 10.09 -1.18 -7.03
CA ARG A 93 11.19 -0.92 -6.09
C ARG A 93 10.67 -0.65 -4.67
N ASN A 94 9.69 0.23 -4.51
CA ASN A 94 9.19 0.61 -3.19
C ASN A 94 8.48 -0.57 -2.50
N THR A 95 7.64 -1.30 -3.21
CA THR A 95 6.97 -2.50 -2.68
C THR A 95 8.00 -3.54 -2.23
N LYS A 96 9.02 -3.83 -3.05
CA LYS A 96 10.11 -4.75 -2.66
C LYS A 96 10.86 -4.25 -1.42
N MET A 97 11.14 -2.96 -1.30
CA MET A 97 11.80 -2.40 -0.13
C MET A 97 10.97 -2.60 1.15
N VAL A 98 9.66 -2.33 1.09
CA VAL A 98 8.73 -2.54 2.21
C VAL A 98 8.67 -4.00 2.60
N LEU A 99 8.40 -4.90 1.65
CA LEU A 99 8.28 -6.34 1.93
C LEU A 99 9.59 -6.94 2.47
N ASN A 100 10.74 -6.49 1.98
CA ASN A 100 12.03 -6.90 2.53
C ASN A 100 12.25 -6.41 3.97
N ARG A 101 11.80 -5.19 4.30
CA ARG A 101 11.88 -4.62 5.65
C ARG A 101 10.96 -5.37 6.62
N VAL A 102 9.72 -5.64 6.20
CA VAL A 102 8.76 -6.51 6.90
C VAL A 102 9.41 -7.84 7.25
N LYS A 103 9.98 -8.54 6.26
CA LYS A 103 10.60 -9.86 6.47
C LYS A 103 11.81 -9.81 7.41
N LYS A 104 12.64 -8.77 7.31
CA LYS A 104 13.90 -8.67 8.08
C LYS A 104 13.67 -8.27 9.53
N LEU A 105 12.73 -7.37 9.78
CA LEU A 105 12.52 -6.76 11.09
C LEU A 105 11.23 -7.23 11.78
N ASN A 106 10.50 -8.15 11.14
CA ASN A 106 9.20 -8.63 11.61
C ASN A 106 8.22 -7.48 11.92
N LEU A 107 8.18 -6.50 11.02
CA LEU A 107 7.34 -5.31 11.12
C LEU A 107 6.03 -5.48 10.35
N LYS A 108 5.03 -4.69 10.72
CA LYS A 108 3.82 -4.53 9.91
C LYS A 108 4.18 -3.76 8.63
N PRO A 109 3.53 -4.06 7.49
CA PRO A 109 3.83 -3.38 6.23
C PRO A 109 3.70 -1.85 6.28
N ARG A 110 2.66 -1.31 6.93
CA ARG A 110 2.49 0.14 7.09
C ARG A 110 3.62 0.76 7.90
N ASP A 111 4.00 0.15 9.01
CA ASP A 111 5.12 0.63 9.85
C ASP A 111 6.43 0.64 9.06
N ALA A 112 6.74 -0.45 8.36
CA ALA A 112 7.92 -0.54 7.50
C ALA A 112 7.93 0.54 6.41
N ALA A 113 6.77 0.81 5.79
CA ALA A 113 6.64 1.86 4.79
C ALA A 113 6.81 3.27 5.37
N LEU A 114 6.25 3.52 6.56
CA LEU A 114 6.40 4.79 7.28
C LEU A 114 7.85 5.03 7.73
N GLU A 115 8.55 4.01 8.23
CA GLU A 115 9.98 4.11 8.56
C GLU A 115 10.82 4.50 7.34
N ILE A 116 10.62 3.80 6.21
CA ILE A 116 11.33 4.11 4.96
C ILE A 116 11.04 5.55 4.50
N ALA A 117 9.79 6.00 4.61
CA ALA A 117 9.42 7.37 4.27
C ALA A 117 10.12 8.39 5.20
N LYS A 118 10.07 8.18 6.52
CA LYS A 118 10.73 9.03 7.52
C LYS A 118 12.24 9.10 7.29
N GLU A 119 12.90 7.97 7.06
CA GLU A 119 14.35 7.90 6.75
C GLU A 119 14.71 8.77 5.52
N ARG A 120 13.89 8.73 4.47
CA ARG A 120 14.11 9.52 3.25
C ARG A 120 13.96 11.02 3.51
N VAL A 121 12.93 11.41 4.25
CA VAL A 121 12.68 12.82 4.61
C VAL A 121 13.81 13.36 5.48
N LEU A 122 14.17 12.65 6.56
CA LEU A 122 15.26 13.06 7.46
C LEU A 122 16.60 13.17 6.71
N ARG A 123 16.90 12.23 5.82
CA ARG A 123 18.10 12.30 4.98
C ARG A 123 18.11 13.51 4.05
N ALA A 124 16.96 13.94 3.54
CA ALA A 124 16.87 15.13 2.71
C ALA A 124 17.01 16.41 3.54
N MET A 125 16.41 16.46 4.74
CA MET A 125 16.51 17.60 5.65
C MET A 125 17.94 17.81 6.17
N ASN A 126 18.66 16.74 6.51
CA ASN A 126 20.04 16.82 7.02
C ASN A 126 21.09 17.10 5.92
N LYS A 127 20.67 17.19 4.65
CA LYS A 127 21.53 17.56 3.53
C LYS A 127 21.39 19.03 3.10
N SER A 128 20.43 19.73 3.70
CA SER A 128 20.20 21.16 3.53
C SER A 128 20.87 21.92 4.66
#